data_AF-A0A3D9UZS5-F1
#
_entry.id   AF-A0A3D9UZS5-F1
#
_cell.length_a   1.000
_cell.length_b   1.000
_cell.length_c   1.000
_cell.angle_alpha   90.00
_cell.angle_beta   90.00
_cell.angle_gamma   90.00
#
_symmetry.space_group_name_H-M   'P 1'
#
loop_
_entity.id
_entity.type
_entity.pdbx_description
1 polymer ?
#
loop_
_entity_poly.entity_id
_entity_poly.type
_entity_poly.pdbx_seq_one_letter_code
_entity_poly.pdbx_strand_id
1 'polypeptide(L)'
;MARTSPPVHTPPIHTVTLPHYQVRSAPDHLAIGEVLDRAICRLVHEAAGPAERRVAIRAVSLIDHPGMSHDDLTATIVATGTDRYDPARVGPLDHVYGPYGVELHAIPCTVSPAGLRSVHSSGPSVMAEVVSDFYLGPPVDRGGVPLRVDVVTVYDLRMLEGLVIPFHGDEPEPTAYRFRRPASDRPHPRNWRAQAVLGVLQVR
;
A
#
# COMPACT_ATOMS: atom_id res chain seq x y z
N MET A 1 -19.39 29.22 -20.40
CA MET A 1 -18.17 28.41 -20.61
C MET A 1 -18.37 27.06 -19.93
N ALA A 2 -18.44 25.97 -20.70
CA ALA A 2 -18.52 24.62 -20.13
C ALA A 2 -17.18 24.27 -19.47
N ARG A 3 -17.19 24.02 -18.16
CA ARG A 3 -16.00 23.56 -17.44
C ARG A 3 -15.87 22.06 -17.66
N THR A 4 -14.87 21.66 -18.43
CA THR A 4 -14.47 20.27 -18.54
C THR A 4 -13.95 19.81 -17.18
N SER A 5 -14.59 18.79 -16.61
CA SER A 5 -14.04 18.10 -15.43
C SER A 5 -12.60 17.65 -15.73
N PRO A 6 -11.68 17.75 -14.77
CA PRO A 6 -10.34 17.20 -14.95
C PRO A 6 -10.45 15.70 -15.30
N PRO A 7 -9.58 15.18 -16.18
CA PRO A 7 -9.59 13.77 -16.55
C PRO A 7 -9.43 12.91 -15.29
N VAL A 8 -10.24 11.85 -15.21
CA VAL A 8 -10.15 10.87 -14.13
C VAL A 8 -8.82 10.15 -14.27
N HIS A 9 -7.92 10.33 -13.30
CA HIS A 9 -6.67 9.58 -13.24
C HIS A 9 -7.00 8.10 -13.02
N THR A 10 -6.58 7.26 -13.97
CA THR A 10 -6.62 5.81 -13.81
C THR A 10 -5.19 5.37 -13.47
N PRO A 11 -4.92 4.89 -12.26
CA PRO A 11 -3.58 4.48 -11.87
C PRO A 11 -3.13 3.27 -12.71
N PRO A 12 -1.84 3.21 -13.13
CA PRO A 12 -1.29 2.03 -13.78
C PRO A 12 -1.38 0.80 -12.85
N ILE A 13 -1.61 -0.36 -13.47
CA ILE A 13 -1.67 -1.65 -12.79
C ILE A 13 -0.62 -2.54 -13.43
N HIS A 14 0.37 -2.97 -12.64
CA HIS A 14 1.41 -3.91 -13.07
C HIS A 14 1.20 -5.27 -12.45
N THR A 15 1.63 -6.32 -13.16
CA THR A 15 1.71 -7.68 -12.63
C THR A 15 3.17 -8.11 -12.57
N VAL A 16 3.58 -8.67 -11.44
CA VAL A 16 4.87 -9.35 -11.27
C VAL A 16 4.58 -10.80 -10.95
N THR A 17 5.14 -11.72 -11.74
CA THR A 17 4.97 -13.15 -11.54
C THR A 17 6.15 -13.72 -10.75
N LEU A 18 5.89 -14.28 -9.56
CA LEU A 18 6.84 -14.87 -8.64
C LEU A 18 6.40 -16.30 -8.30
N PRO A 19 6.57 -17.28 -9.20
CA PRO A 19 6.04 -18.63 -9.02
C PRO A 19 6.66 -19.36 -7.82
N HIS A 20 7.84 -18.93 -7.38
CA HIS A 20 8.55 -19.47 -6.22
C HIS A 20 8.10 -18.86 -4.88
N TYR A 21 7.30 -17.80 -4.88
CA TYR A 21 6.78 -17.18 -3.65
C TYR A 21 5.55 -17.92 -3.15
N GLN A 22 5.78 -19.11 -2.59
CA GLN A 22 4.76 -19.97 -1.99
C GLN A 22 5.08 -20.06 -0.50
N VAL A 23 4.32 -19.38 0.35
CA VAL A 23 4.56 -19.23 1.81
C VAL A 23 4.41 -20.52 2.63
N ARG A 24 4.58 -21.68 1.99
CA ARG A 24 4.64 -23.02 2.59
C ARG A 24 5.98 -23.26 3.30
N SER A 25 6.99 -22.46 3.00
CA SER A 25 8.29 -22.41 3.66
C SER A 25 8.77 -20.96 3.76
N ALA A 26 9.81 -20.73 4.55
CA ALA A 26 10.45 -19.42 4.64
C ALA A 26 10.89 -18.97 3.22
N PRO A 27 10.39 -17.84 2.72
CA PRO A 27 10.75 -17.36 1.40
C PRO A 27 12.12 -16.67 1.42
N ASP A 28 12.77 -16.56 0.27
CA ASP A 28 13.94 -15.69 0.10
C ASP A 28 13.45 -14.23 0.06
N HIS A 29 13.27 -13.66 1.26
CA HIS A 29 12.71 -12.33 1.45
C HIS A 29 13.49 -11.26 0.65
N LEU A 30 14.82 -11.37 0.60
CA LEU A 30 15.67 -10.42 -0.09
C LEU A 30 15.49 -10.49 -1.61
N ALA A 31 15.61 -11.69 -2.19
CA ALA A 31 15.47 -11.85 -3.64
C ALA A 31 14.08 -11.43 -4.13
N ILE A 32 13.02 -11.78 -3.38
CA ILE A 32 11.65 -11.35 -3.69
C ILE A 32 11.51 -9.84 -3.53
N GLY A 33 11.99 -9.28 -2.42
CA GLY A 33 11.93 -7.86 -2.10
C GLY A 33 12.55 -6.99 -3.19
N GLU A 34 13.75 -7.33 -3.65
CA GLU A 34 14.42 -6.59 -4.72
C GLU A 34 13.65 -6.60 -6.04
N VAL A 35 12.96 -7.70 -6.38
CA VAL A 35 12.12 -7.76 -7.58
C VAL A 35 10.93 -6.81 -7.44
N LEU A 36 10.30 -6.79 -6.26
CA LEU A 36 9.16 -5.92 -5.97
C LEU A 36 9.57 -4.44 -5.92
N ASP A 37 10.70 -4.10 -5.27
CA ASP A 37 11.23 -2.74 -5.21
C ASP A 37 11.46 -2.17 -6.62
N ARG A 38 12.10 -2.95 -7.51
CA ARG A 38 12.31 -2.55 -8.92
C ARG A 38 10.99 -2.34 -9.66
N ALA A 39 9.98 -3.18 -9.40
CA ALA A 39 8.67 -3.05 -10.02
C ALA A 39 7.93 -1.80 -9.54
N ILE A 40 8.01 -1.49 -8.24
CA ILE A 40 7.46 -0.27 -7.64
C ILE A 40 8.12 0.98 -8.21
N CYS A 41 9.45 1.01 -8.35
CA CYS A 41 10.14 2.13 -8.99
C CYS A 41 9.65 2.38 -10.42
N ARG A 42 9.52 1.32 -11.24
CA ARG A 42 8.99 1.44 -12.61
C ARG A 42 7.56 2.00 -12.62
N LEU A 43 6.69 1.46 -11.77
CA LEU A 43 5.30 1.88 -11.63
C LEU A 43 5.19 3.37 -11.27
N VAL A 44 5.99 3.84 -10.31
CA VAL A 44 6.00 5.25 -9.89
C VAL A 44 6.55 6.18 -10.98
N HIS A 45 7.61 5.76 -11.68
CA HIS A 45 8.16 6.56 -12.78
C HIS A 45 7.19 6.67 -13.96
N GLU A 46 6.42 5.64 -14.25
CA GLU A 46 5.36 5.68 -15.25
C GLU A 46 4.23 6.63 -14.84
N ALA A 47 3.77 6.54 -13.59
CA ALA A 47 2.65 7.32 -13.08
C ALA A 47 2.98 8.82 -12.91
N ALA A 48 4.20 9.14 -12.47
CA ALA A 48 4.54 10.48 -11.98
C ALA A 48 5.85 11.06 -12.55
N GLY A 49 6.50 10.36 -13.49
CA GLY A 49 7.78 10.75 -14.08
C GLY A 49 9.01 10.35 -13.25
N PRO A 50 10.23 10.58 -13.78
CA PRO A 50 11.49 10.06 -13.22
C PRO A 50 12.06 10.88 -12.05
N ALA A 51 11.42 11.99 -11.69
CA ALA A 51 11.87 12.81 -10.58
C ALA A 51 11.62 12.10 -9.23
N GLU A 52 12.39 12.44 -8.21
CA GLU A 52 12.19 11.89 -6.87
C GLU A 52 10.76 12.10 -6.37
N ARG A 53 10.20 11.08 -5.73
CA ARG A 53 8.83 11.06 -5.18
C ARG A 53 8.82 10.50 -3.77
N ARG A 54 8.08 11.18 -2.89
CA ARG A 54 7.66 10.62 -1.61
C ARG A 54 6.36 9.87 -1.78
N VAL A 55 6.34 8.61 -1.37
CA VAL A 55 5.21 7.70 -1.53
C VAL A 55 4.93 6.96 -0.23
N ALA A 56 3.75 6.38 -0.10
CA ALA A 56 3.46 5.37 0.92
C ALA A 56 3.22 4.03 0.24
N ILE A 57 3.81 2.96 0.76
CA ILE A 57 3.67 1.61 0.22
C ILE A 57 2.83 0.78 1.18
N ARG A 58 1.75 0.18 0.67
CA ARG A 58 0.91 -0.75 1.43
C ARG A 58 0.88 -2.09 0.73
N ALA A 59 1.21 -3.15 1.45
CA ALA A 59 1.00 -4.52 1.01
C ALA A 59 -0.29 -5.09 1.62
N VAL A 60 -0.96 -5.98 0.90
CA VAL A 60 -2.12 -6.75 1.38
C VAL A 60 -2.05 -8.19 0.88
N SER A 61 -2.65 -9.08 1.66
CA SER A 61 -2.78 -10.52 1.36
C SER A 61 -4.22 -10.83 1.00
N LEU A 62 -4.45 -11.66 -0.02
CA LEU A 62 -5.79 -12.15 -0.37
C LEU A 62 -6.36 -13.07 0.71
N ILE A 63 -5.52 -13.63 1.60
CA ILE A 63 -5.99 -14.38 2.77
C ILE A 63 -6.85 -13.49 3.67
N ASP A 64 -6.53 -12.19 3.77
CA ASP A 64 -7.32 -11.23 4.53
C ASP A 64 -8.62 -10.81 3.81
N HIS A 65 -8.87 -11.28 2.58
CA HIS A 65 -9.99 -10.90 1.71
C HIS A 65 -10.67 -12.13 1.08
N PRO A 66 -11.36 -12.96 1.88
CA PRO A 66 -11.92 -14.23 1.43
C PRO A 66 -12.91 -14.04 0.28
N GLY A 67 -12.67 -14.75 -0.82
CA GLY A 67 -13.52 -14.72 -2.01
C GLY A 67 -13.15 -13.64 -3.04
N MET A 68 -12.18 -12.77 -2.75
CA MET A 68 -11.67 -11.82 -3.74
C MET A 68 -10.53 -12.43 -4.57
N SER A 69 -10.50 -12.11 -5.86
CA SER A 69 -9.30 -12.32 -6.69
C SER A 69 -8.36 -11.11 -6.61
N HIS A 70 -7.15 -11.25 -7.17
CA HIS A 70 -6.23 -10.13 -7.37
C HIS A 70 -6.91 -8.97 -8.12
N ASP A 71 -7.71 -9.29 -9.14
CA ASP A 71 -8.36 -8.31 -10.00
C ASP A 71 -9.51 -7.61 -9.26
N ASP A 72 -10.31 -8.34 -8.48
CA ASP A 72 -11.38 -7.75 -7.66
C ASP A 72 -10.85 -6.82 -6.58
N LEU A 73 -9.79 -7.25 -5.88
CA LEU A 73 -9.16 -6.46 -4.83
C LEU A 73 -8.51 -5.20 -5.42
N THR A 74 -7.80 -5.35 -6.55
CA THR A 74 -7.22 -4.22 -7.29
C THR A 74 -8.30 -3.25 -7.76
N ALA A 75 -9.38 -3.74 -8.37
CA ALA A 75 -10.48 -2.90 -8.83
C ALA A 75 -11.13 -2.13 -7.68
N THR A 76 -11.29 -2.77 -6.52
CA THR A 76 -11.81 -2.13 -5.31
C THR A 76 -10.89 -0.99 -4.87
N ILE A 77 -9.58 -1.26 -4.70
CA ILE A 77 -8.60 -0.26 -4.28
C ILE A 77 -8.54 0.91 -5.28
N VAL A 78 -8.56 0.64 -6.58
CA VAL A 78 -8.56 1.69 -7.61
C VAL A 78 -9.84 2.53 -7.56
N ALA A 79 -10.99 1.93 -7.25
CA ALA A 79 -12.25 2.66 -7.19
C ALA A 79 -12.41 3.51 -5.92
N THR A 80 -11.94 3.02 -4.77
CA THR A 80 -12.21 3.61 -3.45
C THR A 80 -10.98 4.27 -2.81
N GLY A 81 -9.78 3.97 -3.32
CA GLY A 81 -8.50 4.24 -2.69
C GLY A 81 -8.06 3.21 -1.66
N THR A 82 -8.92 2.26 -1.24
CA THR A 82 -8.58 1.31 -0.16
C THR A 82 -9.48 0.07 -0.15
N ASP A 83 -8.93 -1.07 0.24
CA ASP A 83 -9.65 -2.32 0.50
C ASP A 83 -10.41 -2.34 1.84
N ARG A 84 -10.24 -1.33 2.70
CA ARG A 84 -10.86 -1.30 4.05
C ARG A 84 -12.37 -1.51 4.05
N TYR A 85 -13.05 -1.15 2.96
CA TYR A 85 -14.50 -1.26 2.85
C TYR A 85 -14.99 -2.63 2.37
N ASP A 86 -14.10 -3.60 2.15
CA ASP A 86 -14.51 -4.98 1.95
C ASP A 86 -15.18 -5.52 3.24
N PRO A 87 -16.49 -5.84 3.20
CA PRO A 87 -17.23 -6.31 4.37
C PRO A 87 -16.81 -7.70 4.82
N ALA A 88 -16.14 -8.48 3.95
CA ALA A 88 -15.65 -9.82 4.26
C ALA A 88 -14.20 -9.82 4.76
N ARG A 89 -13.54 -8.65 4.81
CA ARG A 89 -12.14 -8.52 5.21
C ARG A 89 -11.90 -9.08 6.61
N VAL A 90 -10.99 -10.05 6.71
CA VAL A 90 -10.54 -10.67 7.97
C VAL A 90 -9.21 -10.05 8.43
N GLY A 91 -9.19 -8.72 8.49
CA GLY A 91 -8.03 -7.94 8.88
C GLY A 91 -8.02 -7.63 10.39
N PRO A 92 -6.86 -7.68 11.04
CA PRO A 92 -6.77 -7.40 12.46
C PRO A 92 -6.90 -5.88 12.66
N LEU A 93 -7.54 -5.47 13.76
CA LEU A 93 -7.39 -4.15 14.38
C LEU A 93 -8.28 -2.99 13.88
N ASP A 94 -9.32 -3.24 13.09
CA ASP A 94 -10.29 -2.17 12.75
C ASP A 94 -10.92 -1.53 14.01
N HIS A 95 -11.13 -2.31 15.07
CA HIS A 95 -11.64 -1.83 16.36
C HIS A 95 -10.58 -1.07 17.20
N VAL A 96 -9.30 -1.38 17.04
CA VAL A 96 -8.19 -0.71 17.76
C VAL A 96 -7.83 0.61 17.10
N TYR A 97 -7.74 0.63 15.77
CA TYR A 97 -7.33 1.81 15.01
C TYR A 97 -8.48 2.72 14.60
N GLY A 98 -9.71 2.21 14.59
CA GLY A 98 -10.92 2.97 14.29
C GLY A 98 -11.08 4.26 15.11
N PRO A 99 -10.91 4.23 16.45
CA PRO A 99 -10.97 5.43 17.29
C PRO A 99 -9.96 6.53 16.93
N TYR A 100 -8.83 6.18 16.32
CA TYR A 100 -7.80 7.12 15.86
C TYR A 100 -8.06 7.64 14.43
N GLY A 101 -9.07 7.09 13.74
CA GLY A 101 -9.43 7.47 12.38
C GLY A 101 -8.45 6.99 11.32
N VAL A 102 -7.69 5.93 11.58
CA VAL A 102 -6.77 5.33 10.61
C VAL A 102 -7.58 4.76 9.44
N GLU A 103 -7.23 5.11 8.21
CA GLU A 103 -7.80 4.52 6.99
C GLU A 103 -6.81 3.57 6.30
N LEU A 104 -5.50 3.76 6.50
CA LEU A 104 -4.42 2.99 5.90
C LEU A 104 -3.27 2.76 6.90
N HIS A 105 -2.64 1.59 6.82
CA HIS A 105 -1.26 1.40 7.28
C HIS A 105 -0.36 1.25 6.05
N ALA A 106 0.71 2.01 6.00
CA ALA A 106 1.62 2.04 4.87
C ALA A 106 3.02 2.51 5.32
N ILE A 107 4.06 2.05 4.62
CA ILE A 107 5.44 2.43 4.90
C ILE A 107 5.78 3.69 4.09
N PRO A 108 6.14 4.81 4.73
CA PRO A 108 6.64 5.98 4.00
C PRO A 108 7.99 5.68 3.36
N CYS A 109 8.08 6.00 2.07
CA CYS A 109 9.25 5.72 1.26
C CYS A 109 9.59 6.89 0.34
N THR A 110 10.82 6.86 -0.17
CA THR A 110 11.29 7.71 -1.26
C THR A 110 11.66 6.86 -2.46
N VAL A 111 11.07 7.15 -3.61
CA VAL A 111 11.45 6.60 -4.92
C VAL A 111 12.31 7.63 -5.64
N SER A 112 13.51 7.23 -6.03
CA SER A 112 14.49 8.07 -6.71
C SER A 112 15.16 7.29 -7.84
N PRO A 113 16.00 7.93 -8.69
CA PRO A 113 16.83 7.21 -9.66
C PRO A 113 17.76 6.16 -9.01
N ALA A 114 18.09 6.31 -7.73
CA ALA A 114 18.90 5.34 -6.98
C ALA A 114 18.10 4.14 -6.44
N GLY A 115 16.78 4.10 -6.66
CA GLY A 115 15.90 3.04 -6.20
C GLY A 115 14.89 3.48 -5.14
N LEU A 116 14.29 2.49 -4.50
CA LEU A 116 13.31 2.64 -3.41
C LEU A 116 14.03 2.60 -2.06
N ARG A 117 13.72 3.54 -1.17
CA ARG A 117 14.25 3.57 0.20
C ARG A 117 13.13 3.83 1.20
N SER A 118 13.16 3.11 2.32
CA SER A 118 12.29 3.37 3.47
C SER A 118 12.82 4.58 4.23
N VAL A 119 11.92 5.32 4.89
CA VAL A 119 12.33 6.38 5.84
C VAL A 119 12.73 5.77 7.19
N HIS A 120 12.25 4.56 7.51
CA HIS A 120 12.46 3.89 8.80
C HIS A 120 13.63 2.91 8.81
N SER A 121 13.95 2.34 7.65
CA SER A 121 14.87 1.23 7.53
C SER A 121 16.02 1.56 6.60
N SER A 122 17.23 1.20 7.03
CA SER A 122 18.45 1.25 6.21
C SER A 122 18.75 -0.09 5.54
N GLY A 123 17.81 -1.04 5.61
CA GLY A 123 17.93 -2.34 4.97
C GLY A 123 18.09 -2.24 3.46
N PRO A 124 18.61 -3.30 2.82
CA PRO A 124 18.90 -3.32 1.39
C PRO A 124 17.65 -3.27 0.49
N SER A 125 16.48 -3.65 1.03
CA SER A 125 15.21 -3.65 0.28
C SER A 125 14.03 -3.39 1.21
N VAL A 126 13.13 -2.49 0.80
CA VAL A 126 11.91 -2.16 1.55
C VAL A 126 10.95 -3.34 1.51
N MET A 127 10.72 -3.90 0.32
CA MET A 127 9.81 -5.03 0.20
C MET A 127 10.38 -6.33 0.77
N ALA A 128 11.69 -6.45 0.98
CA ALA A 128 12.24 -7.60 1.71
C ALA A 128 11.78 -7.61 3.17
N GLU A 129 11.78 -6.43 3.83
CA GLU A 129 11.25 -6.26 5.18
C GLU A 129 9.75 -6.58 5.20
N VAL A 130 8.97 -6.03 4.26
CA VAL A 130 7.53 -6.33 4.15
C VAL A 130 7.27 -7.83 3.96
N VAL A 131 8.03 -8.50 3.09
CA VAL A 131 7.87 -9.94 2.83
C VAL A 131 8.27 -10.76 4.05
N SER A 132 9.25 -10.30 4.84
CA SER A 132 9.61 -10.89 6.14
C SER A 132 8.48 -10.72 7.15
N ASP A 133 7.94 -9.51 7.29
CA ASP A 133 6.86 -9.20 8.23
C ASP A 133 5.58 -9.95 7.91
N PHE A 134 5.23 -10.09 6.63
CA PHE A 134 4.08 -10.89 6.20
C PHE A 134 4.25 -12.38 6.54
N TYR A 135 5.48 -12.90 6.51
CA TYR A 135 5.75 -14.30 6.85
C TYR A 135 5.79 -14.53 8.37
N LEU A 136 6.45 -13.64 9.12
CA LEU A 136 6.74 -13.81 10.56
C LEU A 136 5.69 -13.18 11.47
N GLY A 137 5.14 -12.03 11.11
CA GLY A 137 4.23 -11.22 11.95
C GLY A 137 2.89 -11.90 12.22
N PRO A 138 2.11 -12.32 11.21
CA PRO A 138 0.77 -12.88 11.42
C PRO A 138 0.71 -14.09 12.40
N PRO A 139 1.66 -15.04 12.40
CA PRO A 139 1.75 -16.06 13.45
C PRO A 139 1.97 -15.50 14.86
N VAL A 140 2.82 -14.49 15.01
CA VAL A 140 3.17 -13.88 16.30
C VAL A 140 2.05 -12.99 16.82
N ASP A 141 1.54 -12.10 15.99
CA ASP A 141 0.62 -11.03 16.40
C ASP A 141 -0.80 -11.52 16.66
N ARG A 142 -1.24 -12.53 15.89
CA ARG A 142 -2.64 -12.98 15.87
C ARG A 142 -2.82 -14.49 15.87
N GLY A 143 -1.75 -15.26 16.10
CA GLY A 143 -1.80 -16.73 16.04
C GLY A 143 -2.21 -17.27 14.66
N GLY A 144 -2.03 -16.47 13.62
CA GLY A 144 -2.45 -16.78 12.25
C GLY A 144 -1.43 -17.65 11.50
N VAL A 145 -1.65 -17.79 10.19
CA VAL A 145 -0.69 -18.44 9.28
C VAL A 145 0.22 -17.38 8.65
N PRO A 146 1.44 -17.75 8.21
CA PRO A 146 2.25 -16.88 7.37
C PRO A 146 1.47 -16.39 6.17
N LEU A 147 1.60 -15.10 5.86
CA LEU A 147 0.94 -14.48 4.73
C LEU A 147 1.90 -14.27 3.56
N ARG A 148 1.30 -14.22 2.37
CA ARG A 148 1.92 -13.78 1.14
C ARG A 148 1.51 -12.33 0.85
N VAL A 149 2.43 -11.54 0.27
CA VAL A 149 2.06 -10.28 -0.38
C VAL A 149 1.43 -10.59 -1.74
N ASP A 150 0.18 -10.22 -1.93
CA ASP A 150 -0.58 -10.47 -3.17
C ASP A 150 -0.84 -9.17 -3.95
N VAL A 151 -1.10 -8.07 -3.25
CA VAL A 151 -1.27 -6.74 -3.88
C VAL A 151 -0.46 -5.71 -3.11
N VAL A 152 0.25 -4.85 -3.85
CA VAL A 152 0.95 -3.68 -3.32
C VAL A 152 0.36 -2.43 -3.93
N THR A 153 -0.07 -1.49 -3.09
CA THR A 153 -0.59 -0.19 -3.51
C THR A 153 0.43 0.89 -3.17
N VAL A 154 0.71 1.75 -4.15
CA VAL A 154 1.59 2.91 -3.97
C VAL A 154 0.74 4.17 -3.94
N TYR A 155 0.88 4.95 -2.88
CA TYR A 155 0.13 6.19 -2.68
C TYR A 155 1.01 7.42 -2.81
N ASP A 156 0.44 8.53 -3.30
CA ASP A 156 1.05 9.86 -3.18
C ASP A 156 0.97 10.30 -1.72
N LEU A 157 2.13 10.38 -1.05
CA LEU A 157 2.21 10.72 0.37
C LEU A 157 1.64 12.12 0.66
N ARG A 158 1.63 13.02 -0.33
CA ARG A 158 1.05 14.38 -0.19
C ARG A 158 -0.46 14.36 -0.04
N MET A 159 -1.11 13.28 -0.45
CA MET A 159 -2.56 13.08 -0.32
C MET A 159 -2.93 12.34 0.97
N LEU A 160 -1.94 12.00 1.80
CA LEU A 160 -2.13 11.33 3.07
C LEU A 160 -1.77 12.25 4.24
N GLU A 161 -2.51 12.10 5.32
CA GLU A 161 -2.24 12.71 6.61
C GLU A 161 -1.80 11.62 7.57
N GLY A 162 -0.57 11.75 8.06
CA GLY A 162 -0.04 10.81 9.04
C GLY A 162 -0.68 11.00 10.41
N LEU A 163 -0.91 9.90 11.10
CA LEU A 163 -1.56 9.83 12.39
C LEU A 163 -0.58 9.28 13.43
N VAL A 164 -0.51 9.93 14.58
CA VAL A 164 0.29 9.44 15.72
C VAL A 164 -0.54 8.43 16.49
N ILE A 165 -0.02 7.20 16.58
CA ILE A 165 -0.64 6.12 17.37
C ILE A 165 0.15 5.95 18.67
N PRO A 166 -0.46 6.14 19.86
CA PRO A 166 0.29 6.24 21.13
C PRO A 166 1.15 5.03 21.50
N PHE A 167 0.84 3.85 20.96
CA PHE A 167 1.51 2.59 21.27
C PHE A 167 2.42 2.09 20.14
N HIS A 168 2.62 2.87 19.08
CA HIS A 168 3.64 2.58 18.04
C HIS A 168 5.04 3.08 18.42
N GLY A 169 5.17 3.75 19.58
CA GLY A 169 6.45 4.29 20.05
C GLY A 169 6.86 5.55 19.28
N ASP A 170 8.13 5.95 19.44
CA ASP A 170 8.70 7.16 18.83
C ASP A 170 9.19 6.87 17.40
N GLU A 171 8.29 6.52 16.49
CA GLU A 171 8.61 6.38 15.07
C GLU A 171 8.93 7.76 14.45
N PRO A 172 10.00 7.88 13.62
CA PRO A 172 10.42 9.17 13.05
C PRO A 172 9.42 9.73 12.02
N GLU A 173 8.62 8.86 11.41
CA GLU A 173 7.51 9.20 10.53
C GLU A 173 6.30 8.30 10.86
N PRO A 174 5.06 8.74 10.59
CA PRO A 174 3.89 7.93 10.85
C PRO A 174 3.80 6.75 9.87
N THR A 175 3.34 5.59 10.34
CA THR A 175 2.98 4.44 9.51
C THR A 175 1.46 4.25 9.39
N ALA A 176 0.69 4.98 10.19
CA ALA A 176 -0.76 5.07 10.13
C ALA A 176 -1.20 6.36 9.43
N TYR A 177 -2.15 6.26 8.51
CA TYR A 177 -2.59 7.38 7.68
C TYR A 177 -4.11 7.44 7.57
N ARG A 178 -4.61 8.65 7.34
CA ARG A 178 -5.91 8.91 6.73
C ARG A 178 -5.74 9.70 5.44
N PHE A 179 -6.75 9.69 4.58
CA PHE A 179 -6.69 10.49 3.36
C PHE A 179 -6.92 11.98 3.68
N ARG A 180 -6.11 12.87 3.11
CA ARG A 180 -6.28 14.32 3.25
C ARG A 180 -7.54 14.77 2.53
N ARG A 181 -8.52 15.27 3.28
CA ARG A 181 -9.70 15.88 2.67
C ARG A 181 -9.28 17.07 1.78
N PRO A 182 -9.80 17.18 0.54
CA PRO A 182 -9.56 18.34 -0.29
C PRO A 182 -10.04 19.61 0.42
N ALA A 183 -9.27 20.69 0.35
CA ALA A 183 -9.68 21.97 0.90
C ALA A 183 -10.77 22.60 0.02
N SER A 184 -12.07 22.44 0.34
CA SER A 184 -13.12 23.36 -0.15
C SER A 184 -14.53 23.11 0.40
N ASP A 185 -15.32 24.19 0.45
CA ASP A 185 -16.77 24.29 0.63
C ASP A 185 -17.63 23.69 -0.53
N ARG A 186 -17.07 22.79 -1.34
CA ARG A 186 -17.75 22.17 -2.49
C ARG A 186 -17.98 20.68 -2.25
N PRO A 187 -19.08 20.11 -2.77
CA PRO A 187 -19.30 18.67 -2.70
C PRO A 187 -18.14 17.93 -3.37
N HIS A 188 -17.48 17.08 -2.58
CA HIS A 188 -16.34 16.31 -3.05
C HIS A 188 -16.78 15.27 -4.08
N PRO A 189 -16.00 15.02 -5.14
CA PRO A 189 -16.23 13.87 -5.98
C PRO A 189 -16.13 12.62 -5.09
N ARG A 190 -17.09 11.67 -5.24
CA ARG A 190 -17.21 10.49 -4.38
C ARG A 190 -15.93 9.64 -4.30
N ASN A 191 -15.01 9.80 -5.25
CA ASN A 191 -13.79 9.00 -5.43
C ASN A 191 -12.49 9.79 -5.19
N TRP A 192 -12.50 10.91 -4.47
CA TRP A 192 -11.28 11.72 -4.27
C TRP A 192 -10.12 10.93 -3.61
N ARG A 193 -10.43 9.91 -2.79
CA ARG A 193 -9.43 9.00 -2.19
C ARG A 193 -8.68 8.19 -3.24
N ALA A 194 -9.36 7.76 -4.31
CA ALA A 194 -8.74 7.02 -5.41
C ALA A 194 -7.64 7.83 -6.11
N GLN A 195 -7.72 9.17 -6.06
CA GLN A 195 -6.67 10.03 -6.63
C GLN A 195 -5.34 9.93 -5.87
N ALA A 196 -5.35 9.44 -4.62
CA ALA A 196 -4.12 9.21 -3.87
C ALA A 196 -3.36 7.97 -4.36
N VAL A 197 -4.00 7.06 -5.10
CA VAL A 197 -3.36 5.85 -5.63
C VAL A 197 -2.55 6.23 -6.86
N LEU A 198 -1.21 6.12 -6.77
CA LEU A 198 -0.30 6.32 -7.90
C LEU A 198 -0.19 5.08 -8.77
N GLY A 199 -0.42 3.89 -8.21
CA GLY A 199 -0.31 2.64 -8.94
C GLY A 199 -0.61 1.43 -8.06
N VAL A 200 -0.94 0.31 -8.70
CA VAL A 200 -1.12 -0.98 -8.04
C VAL A 200 -0.22 -2.04 -8.68
N LEU A 201 0.39 -2.87 -7.87
CA LEU A 201 1.21 -4.01 -8.28
C LEU A 201 0.54 -5.30 -7.79
N GLN A 202 0.14 -6.16 -8.71
CA GLN A 202 -0.31 -7.52 -8.44
C GLN A 202 0.89 -8.47 -8.41
N VAL A 203 0.99 -9.29 -7.38
CA VAL A 203 2.08 -10.25 -7.18
C VAL A 203 1.51 -11.64 -7.37
N ARG A 204 1.73 -12.27 -8.53
CA ARG A 204 1.12 -13.55 -8.94
C ARG A 204 2.05 -14.75 -8.86
#